data_AF-A0A2D5Y9Z6-F1
#
_entry.id   AF-A0A2D5Y9Z6-F1
#
_cell.length_a   1.000
_cell.length_b   1.000
_cell.length_c   1.000
_cell.angle_alpha   90.00
_cell.angle_beta   90.00
_cell.angle_gamma   90.00
#
_symmetry.space_group_name_H-M   'P 1'
#
loop_
_entity.id
_entity.type
_entity.pdbx_description
1 polymer ?
#
loop_
_entity_poly.entity_id
_entity_poly.type
_entity_poly.pdbx_seq_one_letter_code
_entity_poly.pdbx_strand_id
1 'polypeptide(L)'
;MNRAVEIINSLRAGMETMLENDSTRRVNSLRMFNFEKNRVSLRMEVIDHEHVSHPMGMIDVTEYPTGGGNQPSCNCLMTELVTGKSQKLVLKLHNQDQKKIECSKVFNFFRKVLHLPEVNQPEHFAGSSPVPVVEESQPVDKSANMFPPVDGKIPDSPRGAQ
;
A
#
# COMPACT_ATOMS: atom_id res chain seq x y z
N MET A 1 6.10 -19.38 4.18
CA MET A 1 5.78 -18.68 5.45
C MET A 1 6.96 -17.96 6.08
N ASN A 2 8.21 -18.20 5.67
CA ASN A 2 9.37 -17.49 6.25
C ASN A 2 9.25 -15.96 6.05
N ARG A 3 8.68 -15.51 4.93
CA ARG A 3 8.57 -14.08 4.64
C ARG A 3 7.50 -13.40 5.49
N ALA A 4 6.33 -14.03 5.63
CA ALA A 4 5.30 -13.53 6.56
C ALA A 4 5.85 -13.41 8.00
N VAL A 5 6.74 -14.33 8.39
CA VAL A 5 7.39 -14.30 9.69
C VAL A 5 8.31 -13.09 9.85
N GLU A 6 9.18 -12.83 8.86
CA GLU A 6 10.09 -11.68 8.89
C GLU A 6 9.35 -10.34 8.91
N ILE A 7 8.25 -10.24 8.16
CA ILE A 7 7.40 -9.05 8.13
C ILE A 7 6.83 -8.77 9.50
N ILE A 8 6.19 -9.76 10.11
CA ILE A 8 5.56 -9.62 11.42
C ILE A 8 6.60 -9.25 12.50
N ASN A 9 7.82 -9.80 12.43
CA ASN A 9 8.90 -9.40 13.34
C ASN A 9 9.29 -7.93 13.16
N SER A 10 9.39 -7.49 11.90
CA SER A 10 9.74 -6.10 11.58
C SER A 10 8.65 -5.12 12.02
N LEU A 11 7.38 -5.49 11.82
CA LEU A 11 6.23 -4.70 12.23
C LEU A 11 6.14 -4.63 13.75
N ARG A 12 6.34 -5.74 14.46
CA ARG A 12 6.37 -5.75 15.93
C ARG A 12 7.41 -4.78 16.49
N ALA A 13 8.66 -4.88 16.04
CA ALA A 13 9.72 -3.99 16.50
C ALA A 13 9.42 -2.51 16.17
N GLY A 14 8.90 -2.25 14.97
CA GLY A 14 8.48 -0.90 14.57
C GLY A 14 7.34 -0.33 15.43
N MET A 15 6.42 -1.18 15.90
CA MET A 15 5.33 -0.78 16.78
C MET A 15 5.80 -0.53 18.22
N GLU A 16 6.72 -1.35 18.73
CA GLU A 16 7.36 -1.14 20.04
C GLU A 16 8.09 0.21 20.05
N THR A 17 8.96 0.46 19.07
CA THR A 17 9.68 1.74 18.92
C THR A 17 8.78 2.96 18.69
N MET A 18 7.63 2.78 18.01
CA MET A 18 6.67 3.87 17.82
C MET A 18 6.10 4.38 19.15
N LEU A 19 5.93 3.51 20.13
CA LEU A 19 5.36 3.83 21.44
C LEU A 19 6.41 4.07 22.52
N GLU A 20 7.69 3.78 22.28
CA GLU A 20 8.79 4.14 23.20
C GLU A 20 8.87 5.64 23.50
N ASN A 21 8.43 6.49 22.56
CA ASN A 21 8.40 7.94 22.77
C ASN A 21 7.28 8.41 23.71
N ASP A 22 6.29 7.55 23.98
CA ASP A 22 5.22 7.79 24.94
C ASP A 22 5.48 6.93 26.20
N SER A 23 6.14 7.52 27.19
CA SER A 23 6.58 6.81 28.41
C SER A 23 5.45 6.21 29.24
N THR A 24 4.19 6.56 28.92
CA THR A 24 2.99 6.12 29.65
C THR A 24 2.30 4.92 29.03
N ARG A 25 2.70 4.51 27.81
CA ARG A 25 2.02 3.43 27.07
C ARG A 25 3.01 2.37 26.63
N ARG A 26 2.60 1.11 26.69
CA ARG A 26 3.42 -0.04 26.24
C ARG A 26 2.61 -0.92 25.30
N VAL A 27 3.29 -1.57 24.35
CA VAL A 27 2.65 -2.55 23.47
C VAL A 27 2.84 -3.95 24.02
N ASN A 28 1.75 -4.69 24.14
CA ASN A 28 1.78 -6.14 24.22
C ASN A 28 1.42 -6.73 22.85
N SER A 29 2.07 -7.82 22.47
CA SER A 29 1.81 -8.47 21.19
C SER A 29 1.75 -9.98 21.31
N LEU A 30 0.75 -10.57 20.63
CA LEU A 30 0.57 -12.01 20.51
C LEU A 30 0.67 -12.39 19.03
N ARG A 31 1.60 -13.31 18.75
CA ARG A 31 1.79 -13.86 17.42
C ARG A 31 1.10 -15.20 17.28
N MET A 32 0.36 -15.40 16.19
CA MET A 32 -0.34 -16.63 15.89
C MET A 32 0.02 -17.12 14.48
N PHE A 33 0.13 -18.43 14.31
CA PHE A 33 0.46 -19.06 13.03
C PHE A 33 -0.74 -19.87 12.53
N ASN A 34 -1.06 -19.71 11.25
CA ASN A 34 -2.01 -20.55 10.55
C ASN A 34 -1.31 -21.13 9.31
N PHE A 35 -0.87 -22.39 9.45
CA PHE A 35 -0.12 -23.09 8.41
C PHE A 35 -0.99 -23.43 7.19
N GLU A 36 -2.26 -23.77 7.39
CA GLU A 36 -3.21 -24.09 6.32
C GLU A 36 -3.41 -22.92 5.35
N LYS A 37 -3.49 -21.71 5.90
CA LYS A 37 -3.70 -20.47 5.13
C LYS A 37 -2.40 -19.74 4.80
N ASN A 38 -1.24 -20.30 5.13
CA ASN A 38 0.06 -19.62 5.04
C ASN A 38 0.04 -18.20 5.64
N ARG A 39 -0.62 -18.04 6.79
CA ARG A 39 -0.89 -16.76 7.44
C ARG A 39 -0.20 -16.67 8.79
N VAL A 40 0.42 -15.53 9.05
CA VAL A 40 0.91 -15.14 10.37
C VAL A 40 0.14 -13.92 10.83
N SER A 41 -0.45 -14.00 12.02
CA SER A 41 -1.24 -12.95 12.62
C SER A 41 -0.48 -12.34 13.80
N LEU A 42 -0.52 -11.02 13.94
CA LEU A 42 -0.01 -10.28 15.09
C LEU A 42 -1.17 -9.50 15.70
N ARG A 43 -1.63 -9.93 16.87
CA ARG A 43 -2.57 -9.18 17.69
C ARG A 43 -1.77 -8.25 18.59
N MET A 44 -2.21 -7.01 18.71
CA MET A 44 -1.57 -5.99 19.51
C MET A 44 -2.56 -5.36 20.47
N GLU A 45 -2.08 -5.15 21.69
CA GLU A 45 -2.80 -4.51 22.77
C GLU A 45 -1.91 -3.39 23.33
N VAL A 46 -2.53 -2.29 23.73
CA VAL A 46 -1.83 -1.20 24.41
C VAL A 46 -2.14 -1.26 25.89
N ILE A 47 -1.09 -1.30 26.68
CA ILE A 47 -1.16 -1.18 28.14
C ILE A 47 -1.00 0.31 28.45
N ASP A 48 -1.99 0.87 29.13
CA ASP A 48 -1.97 2.25 29.57
C ASP A 48 -1.24 2.44 30.92
N HIS A 49 -1.32 3.65 31.44
CA HIS A 49 -0.73 4.05 32.71
C HIS A 49 -1.40 3.39 33.93
N GLU A 50 -2.63 2.90 33.79
CA GLU A 50 -3.35 2.15 34.81
C GLU A 50 -3.05 0.64 34.75
N HIS A 51 -2.10 0.23 33.88
CA HIS A 51 -1.75 -1.15 33.59
C HIS A 51 -2.92 -1.98 33.00
N VAL A 52 -3.89 -1.31 32.40
CA VAL A 52 -5.04 -1.95 31.75
C VAL A 52 -4.74 -2.18 30.28
N SER A 53 -4.95 -3.43 29.83
CA SER A 53 -4.74 -3.82 28.43
C SER A 53 -5.95 -3.46 27.57
N HIS A 54 -5.72 -2.67 26.53
CA HIS A 54 -6.73 -2.23 25.57
C HIS A 54 -6.45 -2.85 24.19
N PRO A 55 -7.45 -3.47 23.54
CA PRO A 55 -7.26 -4.05 22.21
C PRO A 55 -7.04 -2.93 21.20
N MET A 56 -5.87 -2.91 20.55
CA MET A 56 -5.54 -1.88 19.56
C MET A 56 -5.88 -2.40 18.16
N GLY A 57 -5.28 -3.52 17.77
CA GLY A 57 -5.48 -4.02 16.43
C GLY A 57 -4.84 -5.36 16.13
N MET A 58 -5.08 -5.83 14.92
CA MET A 58 -4.57 -7.09 14.41
C MET A 58 -3.96 -6.88 13.03
N ILE A 59 -2.85 -7.57 12.76
CA ILE A 59 -2.19 -7.61 11.45
C ILE A 59 -2.14 -9.05 10.99
N ASP A 60 -2.83 -9.34 9.90
CA ASP A 60 -2.83 -10.64 9.24
C ASP A 60 -1.95 -10.57 7.99
N VAL A 61 -0.83 -11.30 7.99
CA VAL A 61 0.06 -11.39 6.83
C VAL A 61 -0.06 -12.77 6.19
N THR A 62 -0.53 -12.81 4.95
CA THR A 62 -0.69 -14.03 4.15
C THR A 62 0.34 -14.04 3.02
N GLU A 63 1.15 -15.10 2.98
CA GLU A 63 2.17 -15.31 1.94
C GLU A 63 1.58 -16.10 0.77
N TYR A 64 1.79 -15.63 -0.46
CA TYR A 64 1.37 -16.37 -1.65
C TYR A 64 2.57 -17.07 -2.29
N PRO A 65 2.43 -18.35 -2.68
CA PRO A 65 3.46 -19.04 -3.44
C PRO A 65 3.59 -18.31 -4.78
N THR A 66 4.73 -17.70 -5.00
CA THR A 66 4.99 -16.95 -6.23
C THR A 66 5.70 -17.91 -7.19
N GLY A 67 4.94 -18.48 -8.13
CA GLY A 67 5.50 -19.36 -9.16
C GLY A 67 6.40 -18.60 -10.13
N GLY A 68 7.49 -19.24 -10.57
CA GLY A 68 8.35 -18.81 -11.69
C GLY A 68 9.02 -17.45 -11.51
N GLY A 69 10.14 -17.39 -10.78
CA GLY A 69 11.05 -16.22 -10.74
C GLY A 69 10.50 -14.92 -10.12
N ASN A 70 9.20 -14.84 -9.89
CA ASN A 70 8.55 -13.69 -9.29
C ASN A 70 8.87 -13.62 -7.80
N GLN A 71 9.22 -12.43 -7.34
CA GLN A 71 9.61 -12.20 -5.95
C GLN A 71 8.38 -12.25 -5.01
N PRO A 72 8.54 -12.77 -3.79
CA PRO A 72 7.43 -13.02 -2.88
C PRO A 72 6.74 -11.72 -2.46
N SER A 73 5.43 -11.65 -2.75
CA SER A 73 4.53 -10.61 -2.25
C SER A 73 3.63 -11.16 -1.16
N CYS A 74 3.31 -10.33 -0.16
CA CYS A 74 2.45 -10.72 0.95
C CYS A 74 1.23 -9.81 1.02
N ASN A 75 0.05 -10.37 1.27
CA ASN A 75 -1.11 -9.55 1.65
C ASN A 75 -1.05 -9.28 3.14
N CYS A 76 -1.19 -8.02 3.51
CA CYS A 76 -1.34 -7.54 4.87
C CYS A 76 -2.77 -7.02 5.06
N LEU A 77 -3.49 -7.57 6.02
CA LEU A 77 -4.80 -7.08 6.45
C LEU A 77 -4.64 -6.52 7.85
N MET A 78 -4.86 -5.22 8.01
CA MET A 78 -4.83 -4.54 9.30
C MET A 78 -6.27 -4.34 9.76
N THR A 79 -6.55 -4.62 11.02
CA THR A 79 -7.88 -4.47 11.62
C THR A 79 -7.76 -3.70 12.91
N GLU A 80 -8.53 -2.62 13.06
CA GLU A 80 -8.74 -1.92 14.32
C GLU A 80 -9.75 -2.73 15.14
N LEU A 81 -9.35 -3.18 16.33
CA LEU A 81 -10.18 -4.10 17.12
C LEU A 81 -11.38 -3.41 17.80
N VAL A 82 -11.27 -2.12 18.09
CA VAL A 82 -12.35 -1.35 18.74
C VAL A 82 -13.50 -1.09 17.77
N THR A 83 -13.20 -0.65 16.55
CA THR A 83 -14.21 -0.26 15.56
C THR A 83 -14.54 -1.39 14.56
N GLY A 84 -13.68 -2.41 14.47
CA GLY A 84 -13.75 -3.47 13.45
C GLY A 84 -13.30 -3.01 12.06
N LYS A 85 -12.91 -1.75 11.88
CA LYS A 85 -12.47 -1.23 10.57
C LYS A 85 -11.21 -1.95 10.13
N SER A 86 -11.19 -2.36 8.86
CA SER A 86 -10.08 -3.11 8.30
C SER A 86 -9.56 -2.48 7.02
N GLN A 87 -8.24 -2.50 6.83
CA GLN A 87 -7.55 -2.01 5.65
C GLN A 87 -6.60 -3.09 5.11
N LYS A 88 -6.69 -3.36 3.81
CA LYS A 88 -5.83 -4.32 3.13
C LYS A 88 -4.72 -3.58 2.37
N LEU A 89 -3.49 -4.07 2.50
CA LEU A 89 -2.30 -3.57 1.83
C LEU A 89 -1.52 -4.74 1.21
N VAL A 90 -0.99 -4.56 0.01
CA VAL A 90 -0.08 -5.53 -0.61
C VAL A 90 1.35 -5.10 -0.29
N LEU A 91 2.07 -5.91 0.49
CA LEU A 91 3.46 -5.64 0.84
C LEU A 91 4.38 -6.18 -0.25
N LYS A 92 4.93 -5.26 -1.05
CA LYS A 92 5.99 -5.52 -2.03
C LYS A 92 7.33 -5.25 -1.37
N LEU A 93 8.08 -6.31 -1.06
CA LEU A 93 9.29 -6.21 -0.23
C LEU A 93 10.52 -6.63 -1.04
N HIS A 94 10.69 -6.04 -2.22
CA HIS A 94 11.76 -6.39 -3.15
C HIS A 94 13.13 -5.88 -2.68
N ASN A 95 13.16 -4.72 -2.01
CA ASN A 95 14.36 -4.13 -1.44
C ASN A 95 14.08 -3.50 -0.06
N GLN A 96 15.13 -3.08 0.64
CA GLN A 96 15.03 -2.48 1.98
C GLN A 96 14.21 -1.18 1.99
N ASP A 97 14.30 -0.37 0.93
CA ASP A 97 13.59 0.90 0.85
C ASP A 97 12.09 0.71 0.68
N GLN A 98 11.67 -0.19 -0.22
CA GLN A 98 10.27 -0.60 -0.36
C GLN A 98 9.75 -1.22 0.94
N LYS A 99 10.57 -2.04 1.61
CA LYS A 99 10.20 -2.57 2.93
C LYS A 99 9.90 -1.45 3.91
N LYS A 100 10.76 -0.44 4.00
CA LYS A 100 10.52 0.73 4.87
C LYS A 100 9.23 1.46 4.48
N ILE A 101 9.05 1.78 3.20
CA ILE A 101 7.88 2.50 2.69
C ILE A 101 6.58 1.74 3.00
N GLU A 102 6.53 0.45 2.68
CA GLU A 102 5.34 -0.37 2.91
C GLU A 102 5.07 -0.59 4.40
N CYS A 103 6.11 -0.75 5.23
CA CYS A 103 5.94 -0.82 6.69
C CYS A 103 5.45 0.51 7.27
N SER A 104 5.90 1.66 6.75
CA SER A 104 5.44 2.98 7.18
C SER A 104 3.94 3.18 6.99
N LYS A 105 3.34 2.60 5.94
CA LYS A 105 1.88 2.62 5.75
C LYS A 105 1.15 1.89 6.87
N VAL A 106 1.69 0.74 7.29
CA VAL A 106 1.16 -0.04 8.43
C VAL A 106 1.28 0.77 9.72
N PHE A 107 2.42 1.41 9.97
CA PHE A 107 2.60 2.26 11.15
C PHE A 107 1.64 3.45 11.15
N ASN A 108 1.43 4.10 10.01
CA ASN A 108 0.48 5.21 9.90
C ASN A 108 -0.97 4.78 10.17
N PHE A 109 -1.37 3.56 9.78
CA PHE A 109 -2.66 3.01 10.17
C PHE A 109 -2.79 2.96 11.71
N PHE A 110 -1.80 2.39 12.40
CA PHE A 110 -1.88 2.28 13.86
C PHE A 110 -1.67 3.60 14.61
N ARG A 111 -0.94 4.57 14.04
CA ARG A 111 -0.92 5.94 14.59
C ARG A 111 -2.32 6.55 14.62
N LYS A 112 -3.12 6.33 13.57
CA LYS A 112 -4.52 6.80 13.53
C LYS A 112 -5.37 6.13 14.58
N VAL A 113 -5.23 4.80 14.73
CA VAL A 113 -5.92 4.02 15.78
C VAL A 113 -5.56 4.52 17.18
N LEU A 114 -4.30 4.92 17.39
CA LEU A 114 -3.81 5.40 18.69
C LEU A 114 -3.93 6.92 18.89
N HIS A 115 -4.49 7.64 17.91
CA HIS A 115 -4.53 9.10 17.89
C HIS A 115 -3.17 9.78 18.09
N LEU A 116 -2.10 9.17 17.56
CA LEU A 116 -0.75 9.70 17.56
C LEU A 116 -0.52 10.65 16.38
N PRO A 117 0.34 11.67 16.50
CA PRO A 117 0.68 12.56 15.39
C PRO A 117 1.30 11.76 14.24
N GLU A 118 0.87 12.05 13.01
CA GLU A 118 1.48 11.47 11.82
C GLU A 118 2.92 11.99 11.69
N VAL A 119 3.89 11.07 11.64
CA VAL A 119 5.27 11.43 11.30
C VAL A 119 5.42 11.30 9.79
N ASN A 120 5.33 12.43 9.10
CA ASN A 120 5.77 12.55 7.71
C ASN A 120 7.32 12.61 7.72
N GLN A 121 7.98 11.59 7.17
CA GLN A 121 9.41 11.60 6.85
C GLN A 121 9.63 11.04 5.45
N PRO A 122 10.60 11.59 4.71
CA PRO A 122 10.45 12.73 3.83
C PRO A 122 9.95 12.31 2.44
N GLU A 123 9.46 13.31 1.72
CA GLU A 123 9.06 13.23 0.33
C GLU A 123 10.18 12.70 -0.57
N HIS A 124 9.89 11.60 -1.26
CA HIS A 124 10.24 11.46 -2.66
C HIS A 124 8.95 11.12 -3.42
N PHE A 125 8.08 12.12 -3.52
CA PHE A 125 7.14 12.20 -4.64
C PHE A 125 7.96 12.59 -5.87
N ALA A 126 8.39 11.59 -6.63
CA ALA A 126 8.82 11.79 -8.01
C ALA A 126 7.73 11.25 -8.94
N GLY A 127 6.96 12.17 -9.52
CA GLY A 127 6.06 12.00 -10.67
C GLY A 127 4.65 11.50 -10.30
N SER A 128 3.55 12.16 -10.66
CA SER A 128 3.34 13.27 -11.59
C SER A 128 1.88 13.75 -11.49
N SER A 129 1.68 15.04 -11.78
CA SER A 129 0.44 15.81 -11.97
C SER A 129 -0.31 16.26 -10.71
N PRO A 130 -0.54 17.58 -10.65
CA PRO A 130 -1.86 18.06 -11.08
C PRO A 130 -1.75 19.11 -12.18
N VAL A 131 -2.59 18.96 -13.21
CA VAL A 131 -2.91 20.03 -14.15
C VAL A 131 -4.01 20.87 -13.51
N PRO A 132 -3.89 22.21 -13.44
CA PRO A 132 -5.05 23.05 -13.26
C PRO A 132 -5.10 24.07 -14.40
N VAL A 133 -6.07 23.97 -15.31
CA VAL A 133 -6.61 25.15 -15.98
C VAL A 133 -8.07 24.86 -16.28
N VAL A 134 -8.96 25.57 -15.59
CA VAL A 134 -10.32 25.84 -16.03
C VAL A 134 -10.28 27.27 -16.56
N GLU A 135 -10.55 27.47 -17.84
CA GLU A 135 -11.02 28.75 -18.34
C GLU A 135 -12.01 28.50 -19.49
N GLU A 136 -13.22 28.99 -19.28
CA GLU A 136 -14.36 28.95 -20.18
C GLU A 136 -14.40 30.25 -20.97
N SER A 137 -14.44 30.19 -22.31
CA SER A 137 -14.98 31.26 -23.19
C SER A 137 -15.23 30.77 -24.62
N GLN A 138 -16.36 31.24 -25.14
CA GLN A 138 -17.19 30.85 -26.29
C GLN A 138 -16.64 31.16 -27.73
N PRO A 139 -17.38 30.80 -28.83
CA PRO A 139 -16.85 30.35 -30.14
C PRO A 139 -16.93 31.39 -31.27
N VAL A 140 -16.14 31.25 -32.35
CA VAL A 140 -16.44 31.80 -33.71
C VAL A 140 -15.77 30.99 -34.84
N ASP A 141 -16.55 30.84 -35.92
CA ASP A 141 -16.40 30.25 -37.25
C ASP A 141 -15.16 30.55 -38.16
N LYS A 142 -14.95 29.61 -39.10
CA LYS A 142 -14.46 29.71 -40.50
C LYS A 142 -13.03 30.20 -40.80
N SER A 143 -12.23 29.36 -41.47
CA SER A 143 -11.86 29.49 -42.91
C SER A 143 -10.88 28.41 -43.37
N ALA A 144 -11.02 28.03 -44.65
CA ALA A 144 -10.34 26.96 -45.38
C ALA A 144 -8.84 27.21 -45.68
N ASN A 145 -8.12 26.11 -45.99
CA ASN A 145 -6.93 25.93 -46.84
C ASN A 145 -6.08 24.77 -46.26
N MET A 146 -5.45 23.83 -46.96
CA MET A 146 -5.27 23.47 -48.37
C MET A 146 -4.51 22.10 -48.33
N PHE A 147 -4.90 21.12 -49.13
CA PHE A 147 -4.21 19.80 -49.30
C PHE A 147 -2.79 19.95 -49.92
N PRO A 148 -1.93 18.90 -50.08
CA PRO A 148 -2.13 17.44 -49.90
C PRO A 148 -0.96 16.68 -49.19
N PRO A 149 -1.08 15.36 -48.90
CA PRO A 149 0.08 14.48 -48.72
C PRO A 149 0.55 13.90 -50.07
N VAL A 150 1.86 13.94 -50.27
CA VAL A 150 2.60 13.52 -51.47
C VAL A 150 2.91 12.02 -51.43
N ASP A 151 2.59 11.37 -52.55
CA ASP A 151 3.11 10.14 -53.15
C ASP A 151 3.88 9.10 -52.32
N GLY A 152 3.39 7.86 -52.45
CA GLY A 152 4.14 6.65 -52.09
C GLY A 152 3.45 5.31 -52.44
N LYS A 153 2.75 5.23 -53.58
CA LYS A 153 2.73 4.10 -54.58
C LYS A 153 3.12 2.67 -54.08
N ILE A 154 2.45 1.54 -54.39
CA ILE A 154 1.62 1.08 -55.52
C ILE A 154 0.72 -0.18 -55.14
N PRO A 155 0.05 -0.95 -56.06
CA PRO A 155 -1.33 -1.48 -55.98
C PRO A 155 -1.33 -2.98 -55.56
N ASP A 156 -2.37 -3.82 -55.54
CA ASP A 156 -3.44 -4.18 -56.49
C ASP A 156 -4.47 -5.03 -55.73
N SER A 157 -5.77 -4.81 -56.00
CA SER A 157 -6.81 -5.83 -55.77
C SER A 157 -6.77 -6.84 -56.93
N PRO A 158 -7.01 -8.16 -56.73
CA PRO A 158 -8.40 -8.63 -56.71
C PRO A 158 -8.66 -9.96 -55.93
N ARG A 159 -9.92 -10.16 -55.52
CA ARG A 159 -10.67 -11.43 -55.31
C ARG A 159 -11.76 -11.16 -54.27
N GLY A 160 -13.02 -11.50 -54.43
CA GLY A 160 -13.76 -12.30 -55.39
C GLY A 160 -15.19 -12.37 -54.86
N ALA A 161 -16.15 -12.49 -55.76
CA ALA A 161 -17.57 -12.59 -55.44
C ALA A 161 -17.89 -13.74 -54.49
N GLN A 162 -18.84 -13.51 -53.58
CA GLN A 162 -19.89 -14.44 -53.20
C GLN A 162 -21.20 -13.68 -53.07
#